data_AF-A0A925TW66-F1
#
_entry.id   AF-A0A925TW66-F1
#
_cell.length_a   1.000
_cell.length_b   1.000
_cell.length_c   1.000
_cell.angle_alpha   90.00
_cell.angle_beta   90.00
_cell.angle_gamma   90.00
#
_symmetry.space_group_name_H-M   'P 1'
#
loop_
_entity.id
_entity.type
_entity.pdbx_description
1 polymer ?
#
loop_
_entity_poly.entity_id
_entity_poly.type
_entity_poly.pdbx_seq_one_letter_code
_entity_poly.pdbx_strand_id
1 'polypeptide(L)'
;AINPGATDATCDGVDNNCNGSTDEDATYTIYYVDADGDTYGDDADLTGTSLCSDPGTGYSTTNDDCDDTDEDVNPGATEICNSIDDDCAGGIDNDVITATITPVGPTTFCKGGSVLLSANTGPGYMYIWKKGGSTIPGATSSSYSATKTGNYKVIIYVSEGCSDLSNTIAVSSMALPESAITNQDATTNLCVDPSIKLKANGGAGVTWQWYKNNVAISGATNVTYFATTMGNYKVSVTKTSTGCSKLSAGVLITHPCRIGEEAETVTYAGDVSLNLYPNPTDATFILDMNIPGVTDISADIEVFNMMGQLVIVSTGTITDSSLTESVTFENAAAGGVYFVKVRVNGEEYTTSVVLTR
;
A
#
# COMPACT_ATOMS: atom_id res chain seq x y z
N ALA A 1 -27.33 -8.90 -84.90
CA ALA A 1 -27.94 -9.07 -86.24
C ALA A 1 -27.99 -7.68 -86.87
N ILE A 2 -27.27 -7.47 -87.98
CA ILE A 2 -27.03 -6.12 -88.49
C ILE A 2 -28.29 -5.61 -89.22
N ASN A 3 -29.02 -4.67 -88.62
CA ASN A 3 -30.20 -4.03 -89.23
C ASN A 3 -30.61 -2.73 -88.50
N PRO A 4 -31.25 -1.76 -89.18
CA PRO A 4 -31.65 -0.46 -88.61
C PRO A 4 -32.55 -0.44 -87.35
N GLY A 5 -33.09 -1.57 -86.91
CA GLY A 5 -33.87 -1.70 -85.68
C GLY A 5 -33.19 -2.50 -84.57
N ALA A 6 -31.93 -2.89 -84.75
CA ALA A 6 -31.13 -3.54 -83.70
C ALA A 6 -30.70 -2.54 -82.63
N THR A 7 -30.40 -3.04 -81.43
CA THR A 7 -29.62 -2.33 -80.41
C THR A 7 -28.14 -2.62 -80.63
N ASP A 8 -27.30 -1.60 -80.55
CA ASP A 8 -25.85 -1.75 -80.75
C ASP A 8 -25.09 -1.85 -79.42
N ALA A 9 -25.54 -2.79 -78.58
CA ALA A 9 -25.07 -2.94 -77.20
C ALA A 9 -23.94 -3.96 -77.02
N THR A 10 -23.49 -4.58 -78.12
CA THR A 10 -22.44 -5.61 -78.10
C THR A 10 -21.15 -4.96 -78.53
N CYS A 11 -20.13 -4.94 -77.67
CA CYS A 11 -18.81 -4.35 -77.96
C CYS A 11 -18.02 -5.23 -78.96
N ASP A 12 -18.43 -5.24 -80.23
CA ASP A 12 -17.77 -6.03 -81.29
C ASP A 12 -17.15 -5.15 -82.39
N GLY A 13 -17.24 -3.82 -82.25
CA GLY A 13 -16.70 -2.87 -83.22
C GLY A 13 -17.50 -2.81 -84.51
N VAL A 14 -18.72 -3.35 -84.52
CA VAL A 14 -19.62 -3.41 -85.69
C VAL A 14 -20.86 -2.57 -85.43
N ASP A 15 -21.16 -1.64 -86.34
CA ASP A 15 -22.41 -0.86 -86.35
C ASP A 15 -23.61 -1.79 -86.61
N ASN A 16 -24.18 -2.38 -85.55
CA ASN A 16 -25.25 -3.37 -85.66
C ASN A 16 -26.59 -2.74 -86.06
N ASN A 17 -26.77 -1.43 -85.87
CA ASN A 17 -27.99 -0.70 -86.18
C ASN A 17 -27.88 0.24 -87.40
N CYS A 18 -26.74 0.21 -88.10
CA CYS A 18 -26.44 0.98 -89.30
C CYS A 18 -26.69 2.49 -89.19
N ASN A 19 -26.53 3.10 -88.00
CA ASN A 19 -26.79 4.53 -87.80
C ASN A 19 -25.56 5.43 -88.03
N GLY A 20 -24.39 4.83 -88.29
CA GLY A 20 -23.13 5.54 -88.52
C GLY A 20 -22.26 5.75 -87.28
N SER A 21 -22.68 5.24 -86.13
CA SER A 21 -21.87 5.06 -84.92
C SER A 21 -21.63 3.57 -84.69
N THR A 22 -20.60 3.22 -83.94
CA THR A 22 -20.29 1.83 -83.57
C THR A 22 -20.38 1.70 -82.06
N ASP A 23 -21.07 0.66 -81.58
CA ASP A 23 -21.16 0.30 -80.17
C ASP A 23 -21.74 1.41 -79.26
N GLU A 24 -22.54 2.34 -79.80
CA GLU A 24 -23.02 3.50 -79.05
C GLU A 24 -24.07 3.16 -77.97
N ASP A 25 -24.68 1.98 -78.04
CA ASP A 25 -25.56 1.46 -76.98
C ASP A 25 -24.79 0.55 -75.99
N ALA A 26 -23.47 0.35 -76.17
CA ALA A 26 -22.66 -0.46 -75.28
C ALA A 26 -22.38 0.25 -73.95
N THR A 27 -22.22 -0.54 -72.88
CA THR A 27 -21.81 -0.01 -71.58
C THR A 27 -20.29 0.08 -71.54
N TYR A 28 -19.78 1.29 -71.31
CA TYR A 28 -18.35 1.52 -71.16
C TYR A 28 -17.98 1.58 -69.67
N THR A 29 -16.85 0.96 -69.33
CA THR A 29 -16.20 1.03 -68.02
C THR A 29 -14.83 1.67 -68.20
N ILE A 30 -14.39 2.44 -67.22
CA ILE A 30 -13.04 3.00 -67.20
C ILE A 30 -12.11 1.95 -66.58
N TYR A 31 -11.02 1.66 -67.27
CA TYR A 31 -9.96 0.76 -66.83
C TYR A 31 -8.65 1.53 -66.68
N TYR A 32 -7.91 1.25 -65.63
CA TYR A 32 -6.61 1.82 -65.31
C TYR A 32 -5.55 0.74 -65.49
N VAL A 33 -4.33 1.12 -65.86
CA VAL A 33 -3.23 0.16 -65.97
C VAL A 33 -2.90 -0.36 -64.57
N ASP A 34 -2.66 -1.68 -64.49
CA ASP A 34 -2.21 -2.42 -63.30
C ASP A 34 -0.86 -3.06 -63.70
N ALA A 35 0.25 -2.38 -63.44
CA ALA A 35 1.54 -2.75 -64.01
C ALA A 35 2.32 -3.79 -63.17
N ASP A 36 2.08 -3.90 -61.87
CA ASP A 36 2.67 -4.91 -60.99
C ASP A 36 1.78 -6.14 -60.76
N GLY A 37 0.48 -6.05 -61.06
CA GLY A 37 -0.46 -7.17 -61.03
C GLY A 37 -1.15 -7.39 -59.69
N ASP A 38 -1.20 -6.39 -58.81
CA ASP A 38 -1.80 -6.48 -57.48
C ASP A 38 -3.31 -6.21 -57.43
N THR A 39 -3.90 -5.92 -58.60
CA THR A 39 -5.32 -5.61 -58.87
C THR A 39 -5.77 -4.18 -58.61
N TYR A 40 -4.88 -3.29 -58.19
CA TYR A 40 -5.09 -1.84 -58.18
C TYR A 40 -4.50 -1.24 -59.45
N GLY A 41 -4.71 0.04 -59.67
CA GLY A 41 -4.22 0.68 -60.88
C GLY A 41 -3.73 2.08 -60.59
N ASP A 42 -2.81 2.54 -61.43
CA ASP A 42 -2.02 3.78 -61.25
C ASP A 42 -2.87 5.00 -60.87
N ASP A 43 -2.64 5.54 -59.67
CA ASP A 43 -3.28 6.76 -59.17
C ASP A 43 -2.88 8.01 -59.98
N ALA A 44 -1.75 7.96 -60.68
CA ALA A 44 -1.31 9.02 -61.56
C ALA A 44 -2.09 9.01 -62.89
N ASP A 45 -2.73 7.90 -63.27
CA ASP A 45 -3.68 7.84 -64.39
C ASP A 45 -5.07 8.34 -63.95
N LEU A 46 -5.22 9.67 -63.92
CA LEU A 46 -6.48 10.33 -63.58
C LEU A 46 -7.59 10.15 -64.63
N THR A 47 -7.29 9.59 -65.80
CA THR A 47 -8.23 9.54 -66.92
C THR A 47 -8.71 8.14 -67.25
N GLY A 48 -7.84 7.13 -67.07
CA GLY A 48 -8.09 5.76 -67.47
C GLY A 48 -8.37 5.61 -68.97
N THR A 49 -8.63 4.37 -69.36
CA THR A 49 -9.08 3.99 -70.70
C THR A 49 -10.53 3.53 -70.65
N SER A 50 -11.41 4.23 -71.38
CA SER A 50 -12.81 3.84 -71.51
C SER A 50 -12.97 2.72 -72.53
N LEU A 51 -13.39 1.54 -72.07
CA LEU A 51 -13.57 0.35 -72.91
C LEU A 51 -14.96 -0.26 -72.69
N CYS A 52 -15.56 -0.81 -73.74
CA CYS A 52 -16.84 -1.51 -73.69
C CYS A 52 -16.69 -3.04 -73.46
N SER A 53 -15.45 -3.51 -73.30
CA SER A 53 -15.11 -4.89 -72.96
C SER A 53 -13.91 -4.91 -72.02
N ASP A 54 -13.86 -5.92 -71.16
CA ASP A 54 -12.77 -6.13 -70.20
C ASP A 54 -11.46 -6.45 -70.95
N PRO A 55 -10.40 -5.62 -70.82
CA PRO A 55 -9.12 -5.85 -71.47
C PRO A 55 -8.34 -7.05 -70.89
N GLY A 56 -8.73 -7.58 -69.73
CA GLY A 56 -8.08 -8.70 -69.07
C GLY A 56 -6.93 -8.30 -68.14
N THR A 57 -5.98 -9.22 -67.91
CA THR A 57 -4.87 -9.04 -66.97
C THR A 57 -4.02 -7.81 -67.28
N GLY A 58 -3.62 -7.06 -66.25
CA GLY A 58 -2.86 -5.81 -66.37
C GLY A 58 -3.73 -4.55 -66.41
N TYR A 59 -5.01 -4.68 -66.01
CA TYR A 59 -5.91 -3.55 -65.84
C TYR A 59 -6.79 -3.72 -64.59
N SER A 60 -7.02 -2.60 -63.89
CA SER A 60 -7.95 -2.48 -62.77
C SER A 60 -9.13 -1.56 -63.09
N THR A 61 -10.21 -1.66 -62.31
CA THR A 61 -11.36 -0.74 -62.38
C THR A 61 -11.25 0.42 -61.38
N THR A 62 -10.18 0.46 -60.60
CA THR A 62 -9.85 1.51 -59.62
C THR A 62 -8.49 2.12 -59.95
N ASN A 63 -8.27 3.37 -59.53
CA ASN A 63 -7.03 4.12 -59.77
C ASN A 63 -6.45 4.62 -58.44
N ASP A 64 -6.38 3.72 -57.46
CA ASP A 64 -6.09 4.05 -56.07
C ASP A 64 -4.66 3.59 -55.67
N ASP A 65 -3.85 3.14 -56.62
CA ASP A 65 -2.49 2.65 -56.39
C ASP A 65 -1.45 3.78 -56.45
N CYS A 66 -0.77 4.03 -55.33
CA CYS A 66 0.21 5.09 -55.20
C CYS A 66 1.63 4.72 -55.68
N ASP A 67 1.90 3.43 -55.96
CA ASP A 67 3.10 2.95 -56.66
C ASP A 67 2.79 1.68 -57.47
N ASP A 68 2.19 1.86 -58.65
CA ASP A 68 1.83 0.81 -59.65
C ASP A 68 3.03 0.00 -60.19
N THR A 69 4.22 0.12 -59.58
CA THR A 69 5.40 -0.67 -59.90
C THR A 69 5.81 -1.64 -58.78
N ASP A 70 5.09 -1.66 -57.66
CA ASP A 70 5.39 -2.44 -56.47
C ASP A 70 4.13 -3.10 -55.87
N GLU A 71 3.99 -4.43 -56.05
CA GLU A 71 2.82 -5.21 -55.62
C GLU A 71 2.54 -5.18 -54.10
N ASP A 72 3.49 -4.70 -53.31
CA ASP A 72 3.37 -4.54 -51.85
C ASP A 72 2.83 -3.14 -51.45
N VAL A 73 2.63 -2.21 -52.39
CA VAL A 73 2.19 -0.82 -52.14
C VAL A 73 0.83 -0.57 -52.82
N ASN A 74 -0.26 -0.71 -52.07
CA ASN A 74 -1.62 -0.52 -52.57
C ASN A 74 -2.65 -0.35 -51.45
N PRO A 75 -3.88 0.12 -51.74
CA PRO A 75 -4.95 0.29 -50.75
C PRO A 75 -5.34 -0.95 -49.91
N GLY A 76 -4.95 -2.14 -50.34
CA GLY A 76 -5.18 -3.40 -49.64
C GLY A 76 -4.01 -3.88 -48.78
N ALA A 77 -2.84 -3.26 -48.92
CA ALA A 77 -1.62 -3.64 -48.22
C ALA A 77 -1.72 -3.35 -46.71
N THR A 78 -0.86 -4.01 -45.95
CA THR A 78 -0.70 -3.74 -44.52
C THR A 78 0.51 -2.86 -44.32
N GLU A 79 0.32 -1.70 -43.69
CA GLU A 79 1.38 -0.79 -43.29
C GLU A 79 2.54 -1.46 -42.55
N ILE A 80 3.75 -1.24 -43.06
CA ILE A 80 5.02 -1.70 -42.50
C ILE A 80 5.85 -0.46 -42.16
N CYS A 81 6.61 -0.51 -41.06
CA CYS A 81 7.53 0.59 -40.72
C CYS A 81 8.76 0.62 -41.65
N ASN A 82 8.62 1.11 -42.88
CA ASN A 82 9.65 1.10 -43.93
C ASN A 82 9.84 2.48 -44.62
N SER A 83 9.13 3.52 -44.18
CA SER A 83 9.11 4.87 -44.76
C SER A 83 8.45 4.98 -46.14
N ILE A 84 7.57 4.03 -46.47
CA ILE A 84 6.66 4.03 -47.61
C ILE A 84 5.23 4.17 -47.04
N ASP A 85 4.31 4.68 -47.86
CA ASP A 85 2.87 4.66 -47.61
C ASP A 85 2.38 3.37 -48.29
N ASP A 86 2.50 2.23 -47.60
CA ASP A 86 2.24 0.92 -48.19
C ASP A 86 0.75 0.77 -48.50
N ASP A 87 -0.14 1.32 -47.67
CA ASP A 87 -1.59 1.21 -47.81
C ASP A 87 -2.26 2.34 -48.61
N CYS A 88 -1.46 3.22 -49.22
CA CYS A 88 -1.90 4.37 -50.00
C CYS A 88 -2.99 5.22 -49.31
N ALA A 89 -3.02 5.26 -47.98
CA ALA A 89 -4.00 6.05 -47.23
C ALA A 89 -3.61 7.53 -47.10
N GLY A 90 -2.49 7.94 -47.69
CA GLY A 90 -2.00 9.32 -47.71
C GLY A 90 -1.16 9.68 -46.49
N GLY A 91 -0.50 8.68 -45.89
CA GLY A 91 0.40 8.84 -44.76
C GLY A 91 1.54 7.82 -44.83
N ILE A 92 2.77 8.28 -44.58
CA ILE A 92 3.90 7.36 -44.48
C ILE A 92 3.88 6.69 -43.11
N ASP A 93 3.94 5.36 -43.08
CA ASP A 93 3.99 4.51 -41.89
C ASP A 93 2.84 4.80 -40.87
N ASN A 94 1.62 5.14 -41.33
CA ASN A 94 0.48 5.28 -40.42
C ASN A 94 -0.05 3.92 -39.98
N ASP A 95 -0.74 3.88 -38.84
CA ASP A 95 -1.44 2.69 -38.35
C ASP A 95 -0.60 1.40 -38.16
N VAL A 96 0.72 1.44 -38.36
CA VAL A 96 1.67 0.35 -38.10
C VAL A 96 1.58 -0.15 -36.64
N ILE A 97 1.30 0.76 -35.72
CA ILE A 97 1.14 0.47 -34.29
C ILE A 97 -0.17 1.05 -33.80
N THR A 98 -1.00 0.21 -33.19
CA THR A 98 -2.12 0.67 -32.34
C THR A 98 -1.77 0.43 -30.87
N ALA A 99 -1.40 1.49 -30.16
CA ALA A 99 -1.04 1.43 -28.75
C ALA A 99 -2.30 1.46 -27.85
N THR A 100 -2.36 0.53 -26.91
CA THR A 100 -3.46 0.44 -25.94
C THR A 100 -2.93 0.12 -24.55
N ILE A 101 -3.59 0.66 -23.52
CA ILE A 101 -3.35 0.29 -22.13
C ILE A 101 -4.66 -0.10 -21.44
N THR A 102 -4.58 -1.16 -20.64
CA THR A 102 -5.70 -1.71 -19.88
C THR A 102 -5.30 -1.84 -18.40
N PRO A 103 -6.12 -1.34 -17.44
CA PRO A 103 -5.87 -1.55 -16.02
C PRO A 103 -6.24 -2.96 -15.59
N VAL A 104 -5.34 -3.63 -14.87
CA VAL A 104 -5.59 -4.93 -14.22
C VAL A 104 -6.05 -4.66 -12.79
N GLY A 105 -7.34 -4.33 -12.65
CA GLY A 105 -7.98 -4.05 -11.37
C GLY A 105 -8.46 -2.59 -11.21
N PRO A 106 -8.89 -2.20 -9.99
CA PRO A 106 -9.48 -0.88 -9.76
C PRO A 106 -8.44 0.23 -9.91
N THR A 107 -8.80 1.28 -10.64
CA THR A 107 -7.94 2.47 -10.81
C THR A 107 -8.07 3.48 -9.67
N THR A 108 -8.99 3.24 -8.74
CA THR A 108 -9.19 4.04 -7.54
C THR A 108 -8.88 3.20 -6.30
N PHE A 109 -7.91 3.64 -5.52
CA PHE A 109 -7.42 2.93 -4.33
C PHE A 109 -6.99 3.91 -3.24
N CYS A 110 -6.83 3.41 -2.02
CA CYS A 110 -6.33 4.21 -0.90
C CYS A 110 -4.81 4.41 -0.99
N LYS A 111 -4.28 5.54 -0.50
CA LYS A 111 -2.85 5.83 -0.50
C LYS A 111 -2.04 4.66 0.08
N GLY A 112 -1.05 4.21 -0.68
CA GLY A 112 -0.27 3.00 -0.39
C GLY A 112 -0.65 1.81 -1.29
N GLY A 113 -1.81 1.84 -1.95
CA GLY A 113 -2.18 0.89 -2.99
C GLY A 113 -1.57 1.19 -4.36
N SER A 114 -1.89 0.34 -5.32
CA SER A 114 -1.49 0.48 -6.72
C SER A 114 -2.47 -0.22 -7.66
N VAL A 115 -2.37 0.12 -8.95
CA VAL A 115 -2.99 -0.64 -10.05
C VAL A 115 -1.91 -0.98 -11.08
N LEU A 116 -1.93 -2.21 -11.60
CA LEU A 116 -1.06 -2.60 -12.70
C LEU A 116 -1.71 -2.15 -14.02
N LEU A 117 -1.01 -1.33 -14.79
CA LEU A 117 -1.40 -0.95 -16.15
C LEU A 117 -0.64 -1.86 -17.12
N SER A 118 -1.35 -2.53 -18.03
CA SER A 118 -0.77 -3.40 -19.05
C SER A 118 -0.93 -2.78 -20.43
N ALA A 119 0.17 -2.63 -21.16
CA ALA A 119 0.16 -2.30 -22.58
C ALA A 119 -0.08 -3.57 -23.42
N ASN A 120 -0.55 -3.41 -24.66
CA ASN A 120 -0.49 -4.50 -25.64
C ASN A 120 0.97 -4.84 -25.98
N THR A 121 1.21 -6.09 -26.37
CA THR A 121 2.54 -6.63 -26.67
C THR A 121 2.62 -7.07 -28.12
N GLY A 122 3.77 -6.84 -28.74
CA GLY A 122 4.08 -7.29 -30.10
C GLY A 122 5.59 -7.50 -30.26
N PRO A 123 6.02 -8.18 -31.33
CA PRO A 123 7.43 -8.29 -31.67
C PRO A 123 8.08 -6.90 -31.79
N GLY A 124 9.29 -6.74 -31.23
CA GLY A 124 10.04 -5.48 -31.34
C GLY A 124 9.49 -4.28 -30.53
N TYR A 125 8.32 -4.39 -29.90
CA TYR A 125 7.71 -3.28 -29.17
C TYR A 125 8.55 -2.84 -27.95
N MET A 126 8.82 -1.54 -27.91
CA MET A 126 9.45 -0.83 -26.80
C MET A 126 8.46 0.16 -26.19
N TYR A 127 8.67 0.53 -24.92
CA TYR A 127 7.66 1.25 -24.14
C TYR A 127 8.24 2.51 -23.47
N ILE A 128 7.51 3.61 -23.52
CA ILE A 128 7.77 4.82 -22.73
C ILE A 128 6.49 5.20 -21.98
N TRP A 129 6.46 4.92 -20.68
CA TRP A 129 5.33 5.30 -19.86
C TRP A 129 5.32 6.81 -19.56
N LYS A 130 4.13 7.40 -19.59
CA LYS A 130 3.89 8.82 -19.31
C LYS A 130 2.87 9.00 -18.19
N LYS A 131 3.08 10.01 -17.36
CA LYS A 131 2.13 10.48 -16.35
C LYS A 131 1.94 11.99 -16.49
N GLY A 132 0.70 12.44 -16.74
CA GLY A 132 0.41 13.86 -16.89
C GLY A 132 1.21 14.53 -18.03
N GLY A 133 1.51 13.77 -19.09
CA GLY A 133 2.31 14.23 -20.24
C GLY A 133 3.82 14.01 -20.12
N SER A 134 4.37 13.96 -18.90
CA SER A 134 5.80 13.73 -18.68
C SER A 134 6.17 12.25 -18.72
N THR A 135 7.37 11.94 -19.22
CA THR A 135 7.91 10.57 -19.18
C THR A 135 8.17 10.14 -17.73
N ILE A 136 7.98 8.84 -17.47
CA ILE A 136 8.30 8.21 -16.20
C ILE A 136 9.68 7.54 -16.38
N PRO A 137 10.76 8.07 -15.78
CA PRO A 137 12.09 7.54 -16.00
C PRO A 137 12.21 6.06 -15.64
N GLY A 138 12.83 5.26 -16.52
CA GLY A 138 13.07 3.83 -16.31
C GLY A 138 11.86 2.91 -16.47
N ALA A 139 10.68 3.44 -16.76
CA ALA A 139 9.50 2.62 -17.05
C ALA A 139 9.48 2.22 -18.52
N THR A 140 10.11 1.08 -18.84
CA THR A 140 10.27 0.55 -20.20
C THR A 140 9.67 -0.84 -20.42
N SER A 141 9.05 -1.42 -19.39
CA SER A 141 8.36 -2.72 -19.50
C SER A 141 6.97 -2.56 -20.11
N SER A 142 6.41 -3.64 -20.66
CA SER A 142 5.02 -3.70 -21.16
C SER A 142 3.96 -3.51 -20.09
N SER A 143 4.35 -3.40 -18.83
CA SER A 143 3.44 -3.08 -17.72
C SER A 143 4.06 -2.07 -16.76
N TYR A 144 3.20 -1.34 -16.05
CA TYR A 144 3.59 -0.33 -15.07
C TYR A 144 2.68 -0.33 -13.85
N SER A 145 3.27 -0.42 -12.65
CA SER A 145 2.52 -0.35 -11.38
C SER A 145 2.33 1.12 -10.95
N ALA A 146 1.13 1.65 -11.21
CA ALA A 146 0.79 3.03 -10.88
C ALA A 146 0.36 3.17 -9.41
N THR A 147 1.11 3.97 -8.65
CA THR A 147 0.88 4.22 -7.20
C THR A 147 0.42 5.63 -6.89
N LYS A 148 0.51 6.55 -7.85
CA LYS A 148 0.22 7.99 -7.67
C LYS A 148 -0.97 8.41 -8.51
N THR A 149 -1.79 9.31 -7.99
CA THR A 149 -2.88 9.94 -8.75
C THR A 149 -2.36 10.62 -10.02
N GLY A 150 -3.01 10.38 -11.15
CA GLY A 150 -2.71 11.05 -12.42
C GLY A 150 -3.25 10.29 -13.63
N ASN A 151 -3.12 10.91 -14.80
CA ASN A 151 -3.46 10.31 -16.08
C ASN A 151 -2.24 9.63 -16.67
N TYR A 152 -2.38 8.34 -16.99
CA TYR A 152 -1.33 7.50 -17.53
C TYR A 152 -1.60 7.19 -19.00
N LYS A 153 -0.52 7.17 -19.77
CA LYS A 153 -0.44 6.73 -21.16
C LYS A 153 0.89 5.99 -21.36
N VAL A 154 1.02 5.23 -22.43
CA VAL A 154 2.28 4.66 -22.89
C VAL A 154 2.49 5.02 -24.35
N ILE A 155 3.72 5.35 -24.73
CA ILE A 155 4.13 5.29 -26.15
C ILE A 155 4.66 3.89 -26.39
N ILE A 156 4.12 3.23 -27.41
CA ILE A 156 4.73 2.02 -27.98
C ILE A 156 5.47 2.43 -29.24
N TYR A 157 6.69 1.95 -29.41
CA TYR A 157 7.50 2.24 -30.59
C TYR A 157 8.38 1.05 -30.98
N VAL A 158 8.84 1.02 -32.22
CA VAL A 158 9.76 0.00 -32.76
C VAL A 158 11.10 0.65 -33.16
N SER A 159 12.10 -0.17 -33.50
CA SER A 159 13.45 0.32 -33.83
C SER A 159 13.49 1.17 -35.09
N GLU A 160 12.56 0.92 -35.99
CA GLU A 160 12.42 1.51 -37.31
C GLU A 160 11.85 2.93 -37.24
N GLY A 161 11.29 3.33 -36.09
CA GLY A 161 10.90 4.72 -35.80
C GLY A 161 9.41 4.95 -35.61
N CYS A 162 8.56 4.02 -36.06
CA CYS A 162 7.12 4.11 -35.89
C CYS A 162 6.72 4.05 -34.42
N SER A 163 5.72 4.86 -34.07
CA SER A 163 5.25 4.96 -32.69
C SER A 163 3.79 5.37 -32.62
N ASP A 164 3.09 4.89 -31.59
CA ASP A 164 1.75 5.35 -31.26
C ASP A 164 1.61 5.61 -29.75
N LEU A 165 0.69 6.51 -29.41
CA LEU A 165 0.38 6.92 -28.05
C LEU A 165 -0.97 6.36 -27.62
N SER A 166 -0.97 5.57 -26.55
CA SER A 166 -2.16 4.88 -26.08
C SER A 166 -3.32 5.79 -25.64
N ASN A 167 -4.48 5.16 -25.46
CA ASN A 167 -5.59 5.68 -24.66
C ASN A 167 -5.15 6.12 -23.24
N THR A 168 -5.94 6.98 -22.61
CA THR A 168 -5.65 7.51 -21.26
C THR A 168 -6.33 6.67 -20.18
N ILE A 169 -5.59 6.29 -19.14
CA ILE A 169 -6.16 5.72 -17.90
C ILE A 169 -5.95 6.68 -16.74
N ALA A 170 -7.05 7.11 -16.11
CA ALA A 170 -7.03 7.94 -14.92
C ALA A 170 -6.89 7.07 -13.66
N VAL A 171 -5.86 7.31 -12.86
CA VAL A 171 -5.59 6.65 -11.58
C VAL A 171 -5.82 7.62 -10.43
N SER A 172 -6.51 7.16 -9.38
CA SER A 172 -6.84 7.96 -8.19
C SER A 172 -6.38 7.28 -6.90
N SER A 173 -5.39 7.87 -6.24
CA SER A 173 -4.96 7.52 -4.88
C SER A 173 -5.68 8.40 -3.86
N MET A 174 -6.67 7.85 -3.17
CA MET A 174 -7.44 8.52 -2.14
C MET A 174 -6.64 8.69 -0.85
N ALA A 175 -6.75 9.87 -0.22
CA ALA A 175 -6.10 10.14 1.05
C ALA A 175 -6.64 9.23 2.16
N LEU A 176 -5.75 8.74 3.01
CA LEU A 176 -6.13 8.06 4.25
C LEU A 176 -6.66 9.10 5.26
N PRO A 177 -7.60 8.72 6.14
CA PRO A 177 -7.97 9.57 7.26
C PRO A 177 -6.79 9.76 8.22
N GLU A 178 -6.82 10.82 9.02
CA GLU A 178 -5.96 10.92 10.20
C GLU A 178 -6.37 9.85 11.22
N SER A 179 -5.39 9.29 11.92
CA SER A 179 -5.62 8.26 12.94
C SER A 179 -4.58 8.43 14.05
N ALA A 180 -5.06 8.83 15.23
CA ALA A 180 -4.28 9.12 16.41
C ALA A 180 -5.11 8.81 17.67
N ILE A 181 -4.42 8.47 18.75
CA ILE A 181 -5.01 8.28 20.07
C ILE A 181 -4.46 9.37 20.99
N THR A 182 -5.33 10.02 21.74
CA THR A 182 -4.98 10.88 22.88
C THR A 182 -5.39 10.17 24.16
N ASN A 183 -4.46 10.02 25.11
CA ASN A 183 -4.81 9.63 26.47
C ASN A 183 -5.58 10.79 27.13
N GLN A 184 -6.77 10.53 27.68
CA GLN A 184 -7.55 11.55 28.37
C GLN A 184 -7.28 11.62 29.86
N ASP A 185 -6.56 10.65 30.41
CA ASP A 185 -6.21 10.60 31.82
C ASP A 185 -4.75 10.99 32.04
N ALA A 186 -4.40 11.30 33.28
CA ALA A 186 -3.06 11.75 33.66
C ALA A 186 -1.99 10.64 33.61
N THR A 187 -2.40 9.38 33.39
CA THR A 187 -1.54 8.20 33.51
C THR A 187 -1.93 7.13 32.50
N THR A 188 -1.03 6.18 32.24
CA THR A 188 -1.30 4.93 31.50
C THR A 188 -1.19 3.70 32.41
N ASN A 189 -1.02 3.92 33.72
CA ASN A 189 -0.84 2.91 34.73
C ASN A 189 -2.18 2.54 35.38
N LEU A 190 -2.61 1.30 35.17
CA LEU A 190 -3.88 0.77 35.67
C LEU A 190 -3.98 0.65 37.19
N CYS A 191 -2.89 0.84 37.91
CA CYS A 191 -2.83 0.83 39.37
C CYS A 191 -3.17 2.20 39.96
N VAL A 192 -3.00 3.26 39.16
CA VAL A 192 -3.39 4.62 39.53
C VAL A 192 -4.83 4.88 39.12
N ASP A 193 -5.22 4.40 37.94
CA ASP A 193 -6.59 4.49 37.45
C ASP A 193 -6.98 3.15 36.81
N PRO A 194 -7.97 2.41 37.37
CA PRO A 194 -8.34 1.08 36.89
C PRO A 194 -8.96 1.08 35.48
N SER A 195 -9.23 2.24 34.88
CA SER A 195 -9.87 2.36 33.58
C SER A 195 -9.38 3.59 32.79
N ILE A 196 -8.31 3.41 32.02
CA ILE A 196 -7.73 4.50 31.21
C ILE A 196 -8.61 4.82 30.01
N LYS A 197 -9.12 6.04 29.93
CA LYS A 197 -9.92 6.57 28.83
C LYS A 197 -9.03 7.03 27.68
N LEU A 198 -9.02 6.24 26.62
CA LEU A 198 -8.41 6.59 25.34
C LEU A 198 -9.44 7.25 24.43
N LYS A 199 -9.03 8.30 23.72
CA LYS A 199 -9.87 8.99 22.73
C LYS A 199 -9.17 8.98 21.37
N ALA A 200 -9.84 8.45 20.36
CA ALA A 200 -9.40 8.57 18.98
C ALA A 200 -9.66 9.99 18.46
N ASN A 201 -8.90 10.42 17.46
CA ASN A 201 -9.22 11.65 16.75
C ASN A 201 -10.62 11.52 16.10
N GLY A 202 -11.44 12.55 16.29
CA GLY A 202 -12.81 12.64 15.80
C GLY A 202 -12.89 13.25 14.40
N GLY A 203 -14.05 13.10 13.75
CA GLY A 203 -14.38 13.76 12.49
C GLY A 203 -15.77 13.37 12.00
N ALA A 204 -16.43 14.22 11.23
CA ALA A 204 -17.64 13.83 10.53
C ALA A 204 -17.29 12.79 9.44
N GLY A 205 -18.11 11.74 9.30
CA GLY A 205 -17.94 10.74 8.24
C GLY A 205 -16.76 9.77 8.44
N VAL A 206 -16.42 9.44 9.69
CA VAL A 206 -15.47 8.35 10.00
C VAL A 206 -16.08 7.34 10.97
N THR A 207 -15.56 6.11 10.93
CA THR A 207 -15.85 5.04 11.90
C THR A 207 -14.55 4.57 12.55
N TRP A 208 -14.67 3.97 13.74
CA TRP A 208 -13.54 3.48 14.53
C TRP A 208 -13.63 1.97 14.73
N GLN A 209 -12.48 1.33 14.87
CA GLN A 209 -12.35 -0.02 15.39
C GLN A 209 -11.10 -0.07 16.26
N TRP A 210 -11.25 -0.39 17.55
CA TRP A 210 -10.12 -0.50 18.48
C TRP A 210 -9.47 -1.88 18.42
N TYR A 211 -8.16 -1.90 18.69
CA TYR A 211 -7.31 -3.09 18.69
C TYR A 211 -6.49 -3.12 19.98
N LYS A 212 -6.28 -4.32 20.51
CA LYS A 212 -5.31 -4.61 21.58
C LYS A 212 -4.31 -5.61 21.06
N ASN A 213 -3.01 -5.29 21.13
CA ASN A 213 -1.92 -6.15 20.64
C ASN A 213 -2.17 -6.62 19.20
N ASN A 214 -2.64 -5.70 18.35
CA ASN A 214 -3.03 -5.93 16.94
C ASN A 214 -4.25 -6.85 16.72
N VAL A 215 -4.97 -7.26 17.75
CA VAL A 215 -6.24 -8.02 17.65
C VAL A 215 -7.41 -7.06 17.82
N ALA A 216 -8.40 -7.14 16.93
CA ALA A 216 -9.60 -6.30 17.01
C ALA A 216 -10.40 -6.61 18.28
N ILE A 217 -10.80 -5.57 19.01
CA ILE A 217 -11.68 -5.70 20.17
C ILE A 217 -13.12 -5.65 19.67
N SER A 218 -13.86 -6.75 19.85
CA SER A 218 -15.24 -6.86 19.37
C SER A 218 -16.13 -5.75 19.92
N GLY A 219 -16.91 -5.11 19.05
CA GLY A 219 -17.86 -4.03 19.40
C GLY A 219 -17.23 -2.69 19.80
N ALA A 220 -15.89 -2.59 19.84
CA ALA A 220 -15.22 -1.35 20.19
C ALA A 220 -15.16 -0.40 18.97
N THR A 221 -16.27 0.27 18.70
CA THR A 221 -16.44 1.17 17.52
C THR A 221 -16.72 2.63 17.88
N ASN A 222 -16.71 2.96 19.18
CA ASN A 222 -16.90 4.32 19.65
C ASN A 222 -15.60 5.15 19.52
N VAL A 223 -15.74 6.47 19.43
CA VAL A 223 -14.60 7.41 19.40
C VAL A 223 -13.75 7.36 20.67
N THR A 224 -14.31 6.91 21.78
CA THR A 224 -13.60 6.67 23.05
C THR A 224 -13.62 5.18 23.40
N TYR A 225 -12.55 4.72 24.05
CA TYR A 225 -12.44 3.37 24.58
C TYR A 225 -11.83 3.41 25.99
N PHE A 226 -12.37 2.63 26.91
CA PHE A 226 -11.87 2.49 28.27
C PHE A 226 -11.02 1.22 28.37
N ALA A 227 -9.70 1.40 28.51
CA ALA A 227 -8.75 0.31 28.66
C ALA A 227 -8.66 -0.09 30.14
N THR A 228 -9.06 -1.32 30.44
CA THR A 228 -9.05 -1.90 31.80
C THR A 228 -8.01 -3.02 31.97
N THR A 229 -7.23 -3.30 30.93
CA THR A 229 -6.22 -4.37 30.92
C THR A 229 -4.94 -3.87 30.26
N MET A 230 -3.79 -4.36 30.70
CA MET A 230 -2.51 -3.98 30.09
C MET A 230 -2.43 -4.43 28.63
N GLY A 231 -1.72 -3.66 27.80
CA GLY A 231 -1.48 -3.98 26.40
C GLY A 231 -1.23 -2.74 25.55
N ASN A 232 -0.87 -2.98 24.29
CA ASN A 232 -0.70 -1.91 23.30
C ASN A 232 -2.01 -1.69 22.54
N TYR A 233 -2.62 -0.52 22.73
CA TYR A 233 -3.90 -0.17 22.12
C TYR A 233 -3.69 0.67 20.86
N LYS A 234 -4.41 0.33 19.79
CA LYS A 234 -4.45 1.08 18.53
C LYS A 234 -5.89 1.28 18.11
N VAL A 235 -6.14 2.26 17.24
CA VAL A 235 -7.44 2.47 16.62
C VAL A 235 -7.29 2.55 15.10
N SER A 236 -8.15 1.83 14.38
CA SER A 236 -8.31 2.02 12.94
C SER A 236 -9.42 3.04 12.72
N VAL A 237 -9.11 4.14 12.04
CA VAL A 237 -10.08 5.14 11.61
C VAL A 237 -10.37 4.90 10.14
N THR A 238 -11.64 4.73 9.78
CA THR A 238 -12.09 4.49 8.40
C THR A 238 -12.97 5.62 7.92
N LYS A 239 -12.68 6.20 6.76
CA LYS A 239 -13.52 7.24 6.16
C LYS A 239 -14.71 6.61 5.44
N THR A 240 -15.93 6.93 5.84
CA THR A 240 -17.15 6.27 5.31
C THR A 240 -17.40 6.58 3.84
N SER A 241 -16.96 7.75 3.36
CA SER A 241 -17.17 8.16 1.96
C SER A 241 -16.25 7.42 0.96
N THR A 242 -15.10 6.91 1.40
CA THR A 242 -14.10 6.27 0.51
C THR A 242 -13.73 4.84 0.91
N GLY A 243 -14.10 4.40 2.12
CA GLY A 243 -13.66 3.12 2.68
C GLY A 243 -12.19 3.09 3.11
N CYS A 244 -11.43 4.17 2.95
CA CYS A 244 -10.01 4.18 3.31
C CYS A 244 -9.80 4.20 4.82
N SER A 245 -8.93 3.32 5.31
CA SER A 245 -8.63 3.17 6.73
C SER A 245 -7.16 3.42 7.05
N LYS A 246 -6.88 4.00 8.23
CA LYS A 246 -5.54 4.15 8.78
C LYS A 246 -5.49 3.67 10.23
N LEU A 247 -4.51 2.83 10.53
CA LEU A 247 -4.21 2.40 11.90
C LEU A 247 -3.33 3.44 12.62
N SER A 248 -3.66 3.77 13.85
CA SER A 248 -2.91 4.72 14.68
C SER A 248 -1.57 4.15 15.15
N ALA A 249 -0.71 5.03 15.67
CA ALA A 249 0.34 4.60 16.59
C ALA A 249 -0.26 3.94 17.85
N GLY A 250 0.54 3.13 18.53
CA GLY A 250 0.11 2.41 19.73
C GLY A 250 0.25 3.24 21.01
N VAL A 251 -0.70 3.09 21.92
CA VAL A 251 -0.62 3.58 23.31
C VAL A 251 -0.47 2.37 24.23
N LEU A 252 0.66 2.32 24.94
CA LEU A 252 0.96 1.25 25.88
C LEU A 252 0.30 1.53 27.23
N ILE A 253 -0.63 0.66 27.63
CA ILE A 253 -1.24 0.63 28.96
C ILE A 253 -0.51 -0.40 29.81
N THR A 254 -0.09 0.00 31.01
CA THR A 254 0.71 -0.82 31.93
C THR A 254 -0.06 -1.13 33.21
N HIS A 255 0.31 -2.22 33.88
CA HIS A 255 -0.19 -2.58 35.20
C HIS A 255 0.99 -3.01 36.09
N PRO A 256 1.86 -2.08 36.50
CA PRO A 256 3.10 -2.36 37.24
C PRO A 256 2.90 -2.69 38.72
N CYS A 257 1.70 -2.54 39.27
CA CYS A 257 1.41 -3.01 40.63
C CYS A 257 1.42 -4.52 40.61
N ARG A 258 2.11 -5.10 41.59
CA ARG A 258 1.90 -6.50 41.93
C ARG A 258 0.46 -6.63 42.40
N ILE A 259 -0.38 -7.29 41.61
CA ILE A 259 -1.48 -8.09 42.16
C ILE A 259 -0.79 -8.96 43.20
N GLY A 260 -1.26 -8.95 44.46
CA GLY A 260 -0.76 -9.88 45.46
C GLY A 260 -0.78 -11.26 44.85
N GLU A 261 0.39 -11.79 44.51
CA GLU A 261 0.59 -13.23 44.39
C GLU A 261 0.07 -13.76 45.71
N GLU A 262 -0.95 -14.62 45.64
CA GLU A 262 -1.14 -15.65 46.65
C GLU A 262 0.27 -16.22 46.87
N ALA A 263 0.89 -15.86 47.99
CA ALA A 263 2.26 -16.23 48.30
C ALA A 263 2.34 -17.75 48.16
N GLU A 264 3.13 -18.22 47.19
CA GLU A 264 3.60 -19.58 47.21
C GLU A 264 4.32 -19.71 48.57
N THR A 265 3.74 -20.50 49.47
CA THR A 265 4.26 -20.67 50.82
C THR A 265 5.71 -21.15 50.73
N VAL A 266 6.66 -20.24 50.96
CA VAL A 266 8.06 -20.62 51.17
C VAL A 266 8.12 -21.30 52.53
N THR A 267 8.11 -22.63 52.52
CA THR A 267 8.42 -23.41 53.74
C THR A 267 9.90 -23.26 54.04
N TYR A 268 10.24 -22.37 54.96
CA TYR A 268 11.57 -22.31 55.57
C TYR A 268 11.82 -23.58 56.40
N ALA A 269 13.08 -24.04 56.44
CA ALA A 269 13.47 -25.28 57.12
C ALA A 269 13.44 -25.17 58.67
N GLY A 270 12.96 -24.05 59.22
CA GLY A 270 12.86 -23.76 60.65
C GLY A 270 12.24 -22.39 60.91
N ASP A 271 12.11 -22.01 62.18
CA ASP A 271 11.53 -20.73 62.59
C ASP A 271 12.45 -19.55 62.20
N VAL A 272 11.86 -18.52 61.60
CA VAL A 272 12.55 -17.24 61.35
C VAL A 272 12.61 -16.41 62.63
N SER A 273 13.77 -15.83 62.95
CA SER A 273 13.90 -14.88 64.06
C SER A 273 14.36 -13.51 63.59
N LEU A 274 13.78 -12.45 64.16
CA LEU A 274 14.19 -11.05 63.98
C LEU A 274 14.27 -10.38 65.36
N ASN A 275 15.50 -10.13 65.81
CA ASN A 275 15.81 -9.59 67.13
C ASN A 275 16.50 -8.24 67.00
N LEU A 276 16.12 -7.29 67.86
CA LEU A 276 16.75 -5.97 67.94
C LEU A 276 17.35 -5.76 69.32
N TYR A 277 18.63 -5.37 69.40
CA TYR A 277 19.27 -5.09 70.67
C TYR A 277 20.34 -3.97 70.60
N PRO A 278 20.46 -3.10 71.62
CA PRO A 278 19.55 -3.01 72.77
C PRO A 278 18.18 -2.45 72.34
N ASN A 279 17.12 -2.94 72.98
CA ASN A 279 15.77 -2.39 72.83
C ASN A 279 15.17 -2.27 74.25
N PRO A 280 15.04 -1.06 74.82
CA PRO A 280 15.23 0.24 74.16
C PRO A 280 16.68 0.61 73.80
N THR A 281 16.87 1.52 72.83
CA THR A 281 18.16 2.11 72.41
C THR A 281 18.18 3.63 72.61
N ASP A 282 19.36 4.22 72.80
CA ASP A 282 19.58 5.67 72.88
C ASP A 282 20.13 6.29 71.57
N ALA A 283 20.54 5.48 70.58
CA ALA A 283 21.02 5.96 69.29
C ALA A 283 21.10 4.85 68.22
N THR A 284 21.71 3.71 68.56
CA THR A 284 22.02 2.63 67.62
C THR A 284 21.48 1.30 68.14
N PHE A 285 20.88 0.51 67.26
CA PHE A 285 20.51 -0.87 67.56
C PHE A 285 21.12 -1.83 66.54
N ILE A 286 21.37 -3.06 66.98
CA ILE A 286 21.76 -4.16 66.11
C ILE A 286 20.49 -4.87 65.68
N LEU A 287 20.35 -5.05 64.37
CA LEU A 287 19.36 -5.91 63.75
C LEU A 287 20.00 -7.27 63.53
N ASP A 288 19.47 -8.30 64.19
CA ASP A 288 19.93 -9.67 64.08
C ASP A 288 18.79 -10.55 63.57
N MET A 289 18.96 -11.08 62.37
CA MET A 289 17.97 -11.86 61.67
C MET A 289 18.55 -13.21 61.27
N ASN A 290 17.81 -14.29 61.55
CA ASN A 290 18.14 -15.64 61.10
C ASN A 290 16.96 -16.21 60.31
N ILE A 291 17.21 -16.55 59.04
CA ILE A 291 16.25 -17.17 58.12
C ILE A 291 16.86 -18.49 57.64
N PRO A 292 16.51 -19.62 58.27
CA PRO A 292 17.07 -20.92 57.92
C PRO A 292 16.84 -21.30 56.46
N GLY A 293 17.93 -21.67 55.78
CA GLY A 293 17.89 -22.17 54.39
C GLY A 293 17.99 -21.08 53.32
N VAL A 294 18.34 -19.85 53.71
CA VAL A 294 18.55 -18.72 52.82
C VAL A 294 20.02 -18.28 52.87
N THR A 295 20.69 -18.16 51.73
CA THR A 295 22.08 -17.71 51.63
C THR A 295 22.27 -16.77 50.45
N ASP A 296 23.21 -15.84 50.59
CA ASP A 296 23.65 -14.89 49.55
C ASP A 296 22.53 -14.04 48.95
N ILE A 297 21.65 -13.52 49.81
CA ILE A 297 20.55 -12.64 49.39
C ILE A 297 20.58 -11.28 50.06
N SER A 298 20.22 -10.24 49.30
CA SER A 298 20.01 -8.90 49.82
C SER A 298 18.73 -8.80 50.67
N ALA A 299 18.82 -8.09 51.79
CA ALA A 299 17.72 -7.73 52.64
C ALA A 299 17.57 -6.20 52.66
N ASP A 300 16.37 -5.69 52.34
CA ASP A 300 16.08 -4.26 52.46
C ASP A 300 15.57 -3.97 53.87
N ILE A 301 16.16 -2.98 54.55
CA ILE A 301 15.83 -2.59 55.92
C ILE A 301 15.25 -1.17 55.88
N GLU A 302 14.01 -1.03 56.35
CA GLU A 302 13.30 0.24 56.43
C GLU A 302 12.83 0.48 57.86
N VAL A 303 13.07 1.68 58.39
CA VAL A 303 12.60 2.07 59.73
C VAL A 303 11.59 3.20 59.59
N PHE A 304 10.41 3.04 60.20
CA PHE A 304 9.30 3.99 60.15
C PHE A 304 8.99 4.55 61.53
N ASN A 305 8.60 5.82 61.59
CA ASN A 305 8.02 6.39 62.81
C ASN A 305 6.53 6.00 62.96
N MET A 306 5.91 6.36 64.08
CA MET A 306 4.49 6.06 64.33
C MET A 306 3.49 6.74 63.35
N MET A 307 3.94 7.71 62.56
CA MET A 307 3.12 8.36 61.52
C MET A 307 3.26 7.66 60.15
N GLY A 308 4.04 6.58 60.05
CA GLY A 308 4.30 5.86 58.81
C GLY A 308 5.32 6.55 57.90
N GLN A 309 6.03 7.57 58.39
CA GLN A 309 7.09 8.20 57.62
C GLN A 309 8.35 7.34 57.69
N LEU A 310 9.00 7.16 56.54
CA LEU A 310 10.28 6.45 56.42
C LEU A 310 11.40 7.33 56.99
N VAL A 311 12.15 6.78 57.94
CA VAL A 311 13.20 7.48 58.70
C VAL A 311 14.59 6.96 58.37
N ILE A 312 14.73 5.65 58.15
CA ILE A 312 16.00 5.02 57.79
C ILE A 312 15.77 4.04 56.65
N VAL A 313 16.69 4.02 55.70
CA VAL A 313 16.84 2.98 54.68
C VAL A 313 18.25 2.43 54.80
N SER A 314 18.37 1.11 54.91
CA SER A 314 19.63 0.38 54.86
C SER A 314 19.44 -0.91 54.06
N THR A 315 20.54 -1.56 53.72
CA THR A 315 20.55 -2.86 53.03
C THR A 315 21.55 -3.76 53.72
N GLY A 316 21.18 -5.01 53.94
CA GLY A 316 22.05 -6.06 54.45
C GLY A 316 22.18 -7.20 53.45
N THR A 317 23.15 -8.09 53.65
CA THR A 317 23.19 -9.37 52.94
C THR A 317 23.10 -10.51 53.94
N ILE A 318 22.21 -11.46 53.69
CA ILE A 318 22.11 -12.69 54.47
C ILE A 318 23.17 -13.65 53.94
N THR A 319 24.12 -14.01 54.79
CA THR A 319 25.16 -15.01 54.53
C THR A 319 25.00 -16.13 55.54
N ASP A 320 25.04 -17.39 55.09
CA ASP A 320 24.87 -18.56 55.97
C ASP A 320 23.63 -18.48 56.88
N SER A 321 22.46 -18.11 56.31
CA SER A 321 21.17 -17.94 57.02
C SER A 321 21.10 -16.77 58.01
N SER A 322 22.16 -15.98 58.19
CA SER A 322 22.20 -14.89 59.16
C SER A 322 22.44 -13.52 58.52
N LEU A 323 21.81 -12.49 59.08
CA LEU A 323 22.08 -11.08 58.83
C LEU A 323 22.23 -10.36 60.17
N THR A 324 23.36 -9.68 60.35
CA THR A 324 23.61 -8.81 61.50
C THR A 324 24.02 -7.44 60.99
N GLU A 325 23.19 -6.42 61.23
CA GLU A 325 23.40 -5.05 60.72
C GLU A 325 23.28 -4.01 61.83
N SER A 326 24.15 -3.00 61.84
CA SER A 326 24.12 -1.90 62.81
C SER A 326 23.34 -0.71 62.27
N VAL A 327 22.19 -0.40 62.87
CA VAL A 327 21.30 0.68 62.42
C VAL A 327 21.32 1.84 63.42
N THR A 328 21.70 3.03 62.95
CA THR A 328 21.85 4.24 63.78
C THR A 328 20.81 5.29 63.41
N PHE A 329 20.07 5.80 64.40
CA PHE A 329 19.18 6.95 64.23
C PHE A 329 19.99 8.23 64.04
N GLU A 330 19.58 9.08 63.11
CA GLU A 330 20.14 10.42 62.98
C GLU A 330 19.85 11.27 64.22
N ASN A 331 20.69 12.27 64.51
CA ASN A 331 20.57 13.10 65.71
C ASN A 331 19.24 13.86 65.83
N ALA A 332 18.49 14.02 64.74
CA ALA A 332 17.19 14.70 64.70
C ALA A 332 15.98 13.79 65.01
N ALA A 333 16.16 12.47 65.16
CA ALA A 333 15.06 11.56 65.45
C ALA A 333 14.48 11.78 66.87
N ALA A 334 13.17 11.91 66.97
CA ALA A 334 12.48 12.09 68.26
C ALA A 334 12.39 10.76 69.03
N GLY A 335 12.45 10.81 70.36
CA GLY A 335 12.18 9.64 71.21
C GLY A 335 10.78 9.07 70.95
N GLY A 336 10.66 7.75 70.93
CA GLY A 336 9.41 7.06 70.60
C GLY A 336 9.58 5.64 70.09
N VAL A 337 8.47 5.04 69.67
CA VAL A 337 8.45 3.70 69.05
C VAL A 337 8.64 3.83 67.54
N TYR A 338 9.53 3.02 66.99
CA TYR A 338 9.78 2.91 65.56
C TYR A 338 9.52 1.48 65.11
N PHE A 339 8.90 1.33 63.94
CA PHE A 339 8.68 0.04 63.30
C PHE A 339 9.83 -0.26 62.37
N VAL A 340 10.46 -1.42 62.56
CA VAL A 340 11.54 -1.92 61.69
C VAL A 340 10.92 -2.96 60.78
N LYS A 341 11.06 -2.74 59.48
CA LYS A 341 10.64 -3.65 58.43
C LYS A 341 11.87 -4.17 57.71
N VAL A 342 11.95 -5.48 57.54
CA VAL A 342 12.99 -6.14 56.75
C VAL A 342 12.32 -6.92 55.63
N ARG A 343 12.75 -6.71 54.40
CA ARG A 343 12.26 -7.45 53.23
C ARG A 343 13.33 -8.38 52.71
N VAL A 344 12.99 -9.66 52.56
CA VAL A 344 13.88 -10.69 52.01
C VAL A 344 13.08 -11.53 51.04
N ASN A 345 13.52 -11.60 49.77
CA ASN A 345 12.82 -12.39 48.74
C ASN A 345 11.31 -12.08 48.56
N GLY A 346 10.87 -10.88 48.96
CA GLY A 346 9.46 -10.47 48.91
C GLY A 346 8.65 -10.77 50.17
N GLU A 347 9.19 -11.52 51.14
CA GLU A 347 8.60 -11.68 52.47
C GLU A 347 8.94 -10.48 53.37
N GLU A 348 7.96 -10.01 54.14
CA GLU A 348 8.13 -8.89 55.07
C GLU A 348 8.17 -9.37 56.52
N TYR A 349 9.25 -9.03 57.23
CA TYR A 349 9.39 -9.26 58.66
C TYR A 349 9.32 -7.92 59.37
N THR A 350 8.51 -7.83 60.41
CA THR A 350 8.32 -6.58 61.15
C THR A 350 8.53 -6.77 62.65
N THR A 351 9.12 -5.76 63.27
CA THR A 351 9.28 -5.66 64.72
C THR A 351 9.31 -4.18 65.10
N SER A 352 9.52 -3.87 66.36
CA SER A 352 9.60 -2.50 66.84
C SER A 352 10.79 -2.28 67.77
N VAL A 353 11.39 -1.10 67.67
CA VAL A 353 12.43 -0.61 68.58
C VAL A 353 11.97 0.68 69.27
N VAL A 354 12.33 0.83 70.54
CA VAL A 354 12.06 2.05 71.30
C VAL A 354 13.34 2.89 71.36
N LEU A 355 13.26 4.15 70.91
CA LEU A 355 14.32 5.15 71.03
C LEU A 355 14.06 6.03 72.27
N THR A 356 15.00 6.08 73.22
CA THR A 356 14.81 6.72 74.55
C THR A 356 15.51 8.06 74.73
N ARG A 357 15.80 8.79 73.65
CA ARG A 357 16.47 10.10 73.73
C ARG A 357 15.64 11.19 74.41
#